data_AF-A0A1C5XDZ9-F1
#
_entry.id   AF-A0A1C5XDZ9-F1
#
_cell.length_a   1.000
_cell.length_b   1.000
_cell.length_c   1.000
_cell.angle_alpha   90.00
_cell.angle_beta   90.00
_cell.angle_gamma   90.00
#
_symmetry.space_group_name_H-M   'P 1'
#
loop_
_entity.id
_entity.type
_entity.pdbx_description
1 polymer ?
#
loop_
_entity_poly.entity_id
_entity_poly.type
_entity_poly.pdbx_seq_one_letter_code
_entity_poly.pdbx_strand_id
1 'polypeptide(L)'
;MKSEKGEIFILYKIKNEIETLEKGLVCLENELKGLPGGTLRCTSSNGTDQFFINGKYANKRQMNTIQGIIQREYDEKLQVALKKRLQILRELEKNYSSREPEKCFERLCKARKKHVKPLFKTVEEQIEEFLNEE
;
A
#
# COMPACT_ATOMS: atom_id res chain seq x y z
N MET A 1 16.26 26.09 0.43
CA MET A 1 14.80 26.33 0.60
C MET A 1 13.85 25.65 -0.42
N LYS A 2 14.28 24.86 -1.43
CA LYS A 2 13.34 24.15 -2.34
C LYS A 2 12.97 22.72 -1.91
N SER A 3 13.76 22.08 -1.02
CA SER A 3 13.58 20.67 -0.59
C SER A 3 12.39 20.44 0.33
N GLU A 4 12.23 21.28 1.37
CA GLU A 4 11.23 21.09 2.43
C GLU A 4 9.78 21.13 1.90
N LYS A 5 9.51 21.97 0.89
CA LYS A 5 8.19 22.01 0.24
C LYS A 5 7.87 20.71 -0.51
N GLY A 6 8.90 20.03 -1.05
CA GLY A 6 8.76 18.75 -1.75
C GLY A 6 8.52 17.58 -0.78
N GLU A 7 9.24 17.55 0.34
CA GLU A 7 9.11 16.50 1.36
C GLU A 7 7.72 16.50 2.02
N ILE A 8 7.21 17.69 2.39
CA ILE A 8 5.85 17.85 2.95
C ILE A 8 4.80 17.38 1.93
N PHE A 9 5.01 17.67 0.64
CA PHE A 9 4.09 17.26 -0.42
C PHE A 9 4.07 15.74 -0.63
N ILE A 10 5.22 15.08 -0.61
CA ILE A 10 5.32 13.61 -0.75
C ILE A 10 4.61 12.93 0.43
N LEU A 11 4.89 13.34 1.66
CA LEU A 11 4.24 12.77 2.84
C LEU A 11 2.71 12.98 2.79
N TYR A 12 2.26 14.15 2.35
CA TYR A 12 0.84 14.42 2.13
C TYR A 12 0.21 13.46 1.11
N LYS A 13 0.89 13.22 -0.03
CA LYS A 13 0.41 12.27 -1.05
C LYS A 13 0.33 10.85 -0.53
N ILE A 14 1.33 10.38 0.21
CA ILE A 14 1.33 9.05 0.82
C ILE A 14 0.13 8.90 1.76
N LYS A 15 -0.11 9.87 2.65
CA LYS A 15 -1.23 9.85 3.60
C LYS A 15 -2.59 9.84 2.90
N ASN A 16 -2.78 10.68 1.88
CA ASN A 16 -4.03 10.72 1.13
C ASN A 16 -4.29 9.42 0.36
N GLU A 17 -3.24 8.80 -0.18
CA GLU A 17 -3.37 7.51 -0.86
C GLU A 17 -3.73 6.39 0.12
N ILE A 18 -3.06 6.32 1.27
CA ILE A 18 -3.41 5.39 2.36
C ILE A 18 -4.91 5.50 2.70
N GLU A 19 -5.41 6.70 2.96
CA GLU A 19 -6.82 6.92 3.32
C GLU A 19 -7.76 6.45 2.20
N THR A 20 -7.41 6.71 0.94
CA THR A 20 -8.17 6.27 -0.23
C THR A 20 -8.24 4.74 -0.31
N LEU A 21 -7.09 4.06 -0.10
CA LEU A 21 -7.02 2.60 -0.15
C LEU A 21 -7.75 1.95 1.04
N GLU A 22 -7.70 2.56 2.23
CA GLU A 22 -8.43 2.08 3.41
C GLU A 22 -9.94 2.14 3.20
N LYS A 23 -10.45 3.27 2.69
CA LYS A 23 -11.87 3.42 2.32
C LYS A 23 -12.26 2.40 1.26
N GLY A 24 -11.44 2.24 0.22
CA GLY A 24 -11.66 1.25 -0.84
C GLY A 24 -11.73 -0.19 -0.32
N LEU A 25 -10.84 -0.56 0.59
CA LEU A 25 -10.84 -1.88 1.22
C LEU A 25 -12.11 -2.14 2.04
N VAL A 26 -12.58 -1.15 2.81
CA VAL A 26 -13.82 -1.29 3.58
C VAL A 26 -15.03 -1.53 2.66
N CYS A 27 -15.13 -0.79 1.56
CA CYS A 27 -16.18 -1.00 0.56
C CYS A 27 -16.09 -2.40 -0.04
N LEU A 28 -14.90 -2.80 -0.50
CA LEU A 28 -14.64 -4.10 -1.12
C LEU A 28 -14.97 -5.27 -0.17
N GLU A 29 -14.60 -5.15 1.11
CA GLU A 29 -14.90 -6.16 2.14
C GLU A 29 -16.39 -6.30 2.42
N ASN A 30 -17.17 -5.23 2.26
CA ASN A 30 -18.62 -5.28 2.40
C ASN A 30 -19.29 -5.90 1.17
N GLU A 31 -18.82 -5.57 -0.03
CA GLU A 31 -19.29 -6.17 -1.29
C GLU A 31 -19.02 -7.69 -1.33
N LEU A 32 -17.83 -8.12 -0.90
CA LEU A 32 -17.44 -9.53 -0.81
C LEU A 32 -18.36 -10.38 0.08
N LYS A 33 -19.00 -9.80 1.10
CA LYS A 33 -19.96 -10.53 1.96
C LYS A 33 -21.24 -10.90 1.21
N GLY A 34 -21.64 -10.10 0.22
CA GLY A 34 -22.86 -10.28 -0.56
C GLY A 34 -22.71 -11.16 -1.80
N LEU A 35 -21.48 -11.41 -2.25
CA LEU A 35 -21.22 -12.14 -3.49
C LEU A 35 -21.41 -13.66 -3.31
N PRO A 36 -21.88 -14.40 -4.33
CA PRO A 36 -21.96 -15.85 -4.27
C PRO A 36 -20.56 -16.48 -4.25
N GLY A 37 -20.41 -17.58 -3.50
CA GLY A 37 -19.21 -18.41 -3.53
C GLY A 37 -19.29 -19.53 -4.57
N GLY A 38 -18.16 -20.13 -4.89
CA GLY A 38 -18.06 -21.28 -5.80
C GLY A 38 -16.81 -21.22 -6.66
N THR A 39 -16.54 -22.32 -7.37
CA THR A 39 -15.46 -22.37 -8.37
C THR A 39 -16.06 -22.28 -9.75
N LEU A 40 -15.64 -21.28 -10.52
CA LEU A 40 -16.05 -21.13 -11.91
C LEU A 40 -14.98 -21.71 -12.84
N ARG A 41 -15.42 -22.57 -13.76
CA ARG A 41 -14.60 -22.98 -14.91
C ARG A 41 -15.23 -22.43 -16.17
N CYS A 42 -14.44 -21.68 -16.94
CA CYS A 42 -14.81 -21.16 -18.25
C CYS A 42 -14.14 -22.00 -19.34
N THR A 43 -14.92 -22.39 -20.34
CA THR A 43 -14.43 -23.07 -21.55
C THR A 43 -15.13 -22.46 -22.77
N SER A 44 -14.63 -22.70 -23.96
CA SER A 44 -15.32 -22.33 -25.20
C SER A 44 -15.49 -23.56 -26.09
N SER A 45 -16.63 -23.65 -26.78
CA SER A 45 -16.92 -24.70 -27.75
C SER A 45 -17.67 -24.08 -28.92
N ASN A 46 -17.21 -24.34 -30.15
CA ASN A 46 -17.78 -23.78 -31.39
C ASN A 46 -18.01 -22.25 -31.30
N GLY A 47 -17.06 -21.52 -30.70
CA GLY A 47 -17.14 -20.06 -30.56
C GLY A 47 -18.11 -19.55 -29.49
N THR A 48 -18.68 -20.43 -28.65
CA THR A 48 -19.57 -20.04 -27.54
C THR A 48 -18.91 -20.31 -26.20
N ASP A 49 -18.93 -19.31 -25.31
CA ASP A 49 -18.47 -19.46 -23.93
C ASP A 49 -19.42 -20.34 -23.12
N GLN A 50 -18.83 -21.24 -22.36
CA GLN A 50 -19.50 -22.20 -21.49
C GLN A 50 -18.97 -22.03 -20.07
N PHE A 51 -19.90 -21.98 -19.13
CA PHE A 51 -19.59 -21.79 -17.72
C PHE A 51 -19.97 -23.03 -16.95
N PHE A 52 -19.10 -23.43 -16.02
CA PHE A 52 -19.35 -24.52 -15.09
C PHE A 52 -19.15 -24.03 -13.67
N ILE A 53 -20.19 -24.14 -12.84
CA ILE A 53 -20.12 -23.81 -11.41
C ILE A 53 -19.96 -25.13 -10.65
N ASN A 54 -18.87 -25.26 -9.89
CA ASN A 54 -18.54 -26.46 -9.12
C ASN A 54 -18.61 -27.74 -9.99
N GLY A 55 -18.11 -27.66 -11.22
CA GLY A 55 -18.07 -28.78 -12.18
C GLY A 55 -19.38 -29.04 -12.94
N LYS A 56 -20.48 -28.34 -12.63
CA LYS A 56 -21.77 -28.50 -13.32
C LYS A 56 -21.99 -27.38 -14.33
N TYR A 57 -22.48 -27.73 -15.52
CA TYR A 57 -22.81 -26.75 -16.56
C TYR A 57 -23.83 -25.74 -16.03
N ALA A 58 -23.51 -24.46 -16.15
CA ALA A 58 -24.35 -23.36 -15.75
C ALA A 58 -25.10 -22.80 -16.96
N ASN A 59 -26.42 -22.72 -16.85
CA ASN A 59 -27.26 -22.21 -17.93
C ASN A 59 -27.47 -20.70 -17.83
N LYS A 60 -28.08 -20.10 -18.86
CA LYS A 60 -28.31 -18.64 -18.94
C LYS A 60 -29.08 -18.04 -17.77
N ARG A 61 -29.93 -18.80 -17.06
CA ARG A 61 -30.67 -18.30 -15.89
C ARG A 61 -29.75 -18.08 -14.68
N GLN A 62 -28.59 -18.73 -14.66
CA GLN A 62 -27.59 -18.61 -13.61
C GLN A 62 -26.56 -17.51 -13.89
N MET A 63 -26.78 -16.66 -14.91
CA MET A 63 -25.79 -15.65 -15.30
C MET A 63 -25.47 -14.66 -14.17
N ASN A 64 -26.46 -14.27 -13.36
CA ASN A 64 -26.23 -13.43 -12.19
C ASN A 64 -25.28 -14.11 -11.17
N THR A 65 -25.43 -15.42 -10.97
CA THR A 65 -24.53 -16.20 -10.12
C THR A 65 -23.13 -16.31 -10.73
N ILE A 66 -23.03 -16.54 -12.04
CA ILE A 66 -21.75 -16.57 -12.77
C ILE A 66 -21.02 -15.24 -12.58
N GLN A 67 -21.68 -14.11 -12.86
CA GLN A 67 -21.12 -12.78 -12.69
C GLN A 67 -20.67 -12.52 -11.25
N GLY A 68 -21.49 -12.93 -10.27
CA GLY A 68 -21.14 -12.77 -8.86
C GLY A 68 -19.90 -13.57 -8.44
N ILE A 69 -19.72 -14.80 -8.96
CA ILE A 69 -18.52 -15.61 -8.68
C ILE A 69 -17.30 -14.97 -9.35
N ILE A 70 -17.42 -14.52 -10.61
CA ILE A 70 -16.33 -13.81 -11.32
C ILE A 70 -15.91 -12.57 -10.53
N GLN A 71 -16.89 -11.78 -10.08
CA GLN A 71 -16.64 -10.56 -9.32
C GLN A 71 -15.92 -10.88 -8.00
N ARG A 72 -16.38 -11.92 -7.27
CA ARG A 72 -15.72 -12.38 -6.05
C ARG A 72 -14.25 -12.76 -6.30
N GLU A 73 -13.98 -13.56 -7.32
CA GLU A 73 -12.60 -14.00 -7.64
C GLU A 73 -11.69 -12.81 -7.98
N TYR A 74 -12.22 -11.78 -8.66
CA TYR A 74 -11.51 -10.56 -8.94
C TYR A 74 -11.27 -9.74 -7.66
N ASP A 75 -12.31 -9.52 -6.86
CA ASP A 75 -12.28 -8.71 -5.64
C ASP A 75 -11.35 -9.31 -4.59
N GLU A 76 -11.31 -10.64 -4.44
CA GLU A 76 -10.37 -11.32 -3.54
C GLU A 76 -8.90 -11.07 -3.96
N LYS A 77 -8.60 -11.12 -5.25
CA LYS A 77 -7.26 -10.78 -5.77
C LYS A 77 -6.94 -9.30 -5.59
N LEU A 78 -7.91 -8.43 -5.84
CA LEU A 78 -7.76 -6.99 -5.65
C LEU A 78 -7.50 -6.67 -4.17
N GLN A 79 -8.24 -7.28 -3.24
CA GLN A 79 -8.06 -7.09 -1.80
C GLN A 79 -6.63 -7.43 -1.37
N VAL A 80 -6.06 -8.53 -1.86
CA VAL A 80 -4.66 -8.91 -1.58
C VAL A 80 -3.69 -7.86 -2.12
N ALA A 81 -3.90 -7.36 -3.35
CA ALA A 81 -3.06 -6.33 -3.94
C ALA A 81 -3.15 -5.00 -3.17
N LEU A 82 -4.36 -4.59 -2.77
CA LEU A 82 -4.59 -3.39 -1.97
C LEU A 82 -3.91 -3.47 -0.61
N LYS A 83 -4.05 -4.60 0.12
CA LYS A 83 -3.40 -4.82 1.42
C LYS A 83 -1.87 -4.74 1.32
N LYS A 84 -1.28 -5.35 0.28
CA LYS A 84 0.17 -5.25 0.03
C LYS A 84 0.62 -3.81 -0.21
N ARG A 85 -0.11 -3.06 -1.04
CA ARG A 85 0.21 -1.64 -1.32
C ARG A 85 0.10 -0.78 -0.06
N LEU A 86 -0.94 -1.00 0.75
CA LEU A 86 -1.14 -0.30 2.01
C LEU A 86 0.01 -0.54 2.99
N GLN A 87 0.48 -1.78 3.11
CA GLN A 87 1.64 -2.10 3.92
C GLN A 87 2.88 -1.29 3.48
N ILE A 88 3.17 -1.29 2.18
CA ILE A 88 4.32 -0.56 1.61
C ILE A 88 4.19 0.94 1.91
N LEU A 89 3.01 1.54 1.71
CA LEU A 89 2.79 2.96 1.96
C LEU A 89 2.93 3.32 3.45
N ARG A 90 2.46 2.46 4.37
CA ARG A 90 2.62 2.65 5.81
C ARG A 90 4.07 2.57 6.25
N GLU A 91 4.82 1.62 5.68
CA GLU A 91 6.26 1.53 5.89
C GLU A 91 6.97 2.78 5.34
N LEU A 92 6.58 3.27 4.17
CA LEU A 92 7.12 4.48 3.58
C LEU A 92 6.81 5.73 4.41
N GLU A 93 5.57 5.90 4.86
CA GLU A 93 5.13 6.99 5.75
C GLU A 93 5.97 7.02 7.04
N LYS A 94 6.15 5.85 7.65
CA LYS A 94 6.96 5.67 8.86
C LYS A 94 8.40 6.07 8.60
N ASN A 95 9.02 5.53 7.54
CA ASN A 95 10.41 5.80 7.20
C ASN A 95 10.67 7.28 6.89
N TYR A 96 9.77 7.93 6.14
CA TYR A 96 9.87 9.38 5.86
C TYR A 96 9.74 10.23 7.12
N SER A 97 8.84 9.85 8.03
CA SER A 97 8.63 10.59 9.28
C SER A 97 9.72 10.29 10.31
N SER A 98 10.38 9.14 10.19
CA SER A 98 11.39 8.69 11.13
C SER A 98 12.77 9.14 10.66
N ARG A 99 13.37 10.09 11.37
CA ARG A 99 14.79 10.48 11.26
C ARG A 99 15.75 9.36 11.69
N GLU A 100 15.49 8.11 11.28
CA GLU A 100 16.26 6.94 11.71
C GLU A 100 17.73 6.99 11.27
N PRO A 101 18.08 7.45 10.06
CA PRO A 101 19.49 7.63 9.68
C PRO A 101 20.25 8.57 10.62
N GLU A 102 19.64 9.69 11.02
CA GLU A 102 20.21 10.66 11.94
C GLU A 102 20.30 10.08 13.36
N LYS A 103 19.23 9.39 13.80
CA LYS A 103 19.17 8.75 15.12
C LYS A 103 20.25 7.70 15.34
N CYS A 104 20.78 7.08 14.29
CA CYS A 104 21.90 6.13 14.42
C CYS A 104 23.09 6.74 15.16
N PHE A 105 23.45 7.98 14.83
CA PHE A 105 24.51 8.71 15.53
C PHE A 105 24.02 9.24 16.89
N GLU A 106 22.80 9.81 16.93
CA GLU A 106 22.26 10.41 18.16
C GLU A 106 22.15 9.41 19.31
N ARG A 107 21.84 8.14 19.02
CA ARG A 107 21.73 7.04 20.00
C ARG A 107 23.07 6.57 20.56
N LEU A 108 24.21 6.95 19.96
CA LEU A 108 25.52 6.58 20.48
C LEU A 108 25.79 7.27 21.83
N CYS A 109 26.50 6.58 22.73
CA CYS A 109 26.95 7.21 23.97
C CYS A 109 28.00 8.29 23.69
N LYS A 110 28.15 9.25 24.61
CA LYS A 110 29.07 10.40 24.46
C LYS A 110 30.50 9.99 24.10
N ALA A 111 31.01 8.89 24.69
CA ALA A 111 32.34 8.39 24.39
C ALA A 111 32.47 7.94 22.92
N ARG A 112 31.49 7.17 22.41
CA ARG A 112 31.50 6.69 21.03
C ARG A 112 31.31 7.82 20.02
N LYS A 113 30.46 8.82 20.32
CA LYS A 113 30.25 9.98 19.44
C LYS A 113 31.57 10.71 19.11
N LYS A 114 32.52 10.79 20.06
CA LYS A 114 33.84 11.41 19.84
C LYS A 114 34.71 10.70 18.81
N HIS A 115 34.43 9.43 18.51
CA HIS A 115 35.23 8.59 17.64
C HIS A 115 34.51 8.18 16.35
N VAL A 116 33.30 8.68 16.12
CA VAL A 116 32.50 8.39 14.94
C VAL A 116 32.31 9.67 14.15
N LYS A 117 32.64 9.62 12.86
CA LYS A 117 32.27 10.67 11.91
C LYS A 117 30.90 10.30 11.32
N PRO A 118 29.82 11.05 11.62
CA PRO A 118 28.50 10.73 11.09
C PRO A 118 28.48 10.95 9.56
N LEU A 119 27.66 10.15 8.86
CA LEU A 119 27.47 10.28 7.41
C LEU A 119 26.66 11.54 7.06
N PHE A 120 25.68 11.87 7.89
CA PHE A 120 24.84 13.05 7.78
C PHE A 120 25.26 14.09 8.82
N LYS A 121 25.03 15.37 8.54
CA LYS A 121 25.28 16.45 9.51
C LYS A 121 24.45 16.22 10.77
N THR A 122 25.07 16.45 11.91
CA THR A 122 24.38 16.46 13.21
C THR A 122 23.46 17.68 13.31
N VAL A 123 22.51 17.65 14.24
CA VAL A 123 21.60 18.78 14.47
C VAL A 123 22.38 20.03 14.87
N GLU A 124 23.44 19.87 15.67
CA GLU A 124 24.30 20.96 16.08
C GLU A 124 25.02 21.61 14.89
N GLU A 125 25.58 20.80 13.99
CA GLU A 125 26.23 21.30 12.76
C GLU A 125 25.23 21.99 11.82
N GLN A 126 23.99 21.48 11.74
CA GLN A 126 22.92 22.12 10.96
C GLN A 126 22.52 23.47 11.55
N ILE A 127 22.44 23.60 12.88
CA ILE A 127 22.15 24.86 13.57
C ILE A 127 23.27 25.86 13.34
N GLU A 128 24.53 25.43 13.48
CA GLU A 128 25.70 26.28 13.27
C GLU A 128 25.79 26.79 11.83
N GLU A 129 25.53 25.93 10.84
CA GLU A 129 25.45 26.35 9.43
C GLU A 129 24.32 27.36 9.20
N PHE A 130 23.12 27.11 9.72
CA PHE A 130 21.99 28.04 9.60
C PHE A 130 22.26 29.40 10.24
N LEU A 131 22.94 29.45 11.38
CA LEU A 131 23.30 30.70 12.06
C LEU A 131 24.43 31.46 11.35
N ASN A 132 25.25 30.76 10.55
CA ASN A 132 26.39 31.33 9.83
C ASN A 132 26.10 31.60 8.34
N GLU A 133 24.91 31.23 7.83
CA GLU A 133 24.41 31.66 6.51
C GLU A 133 23.93 33.13 6.58
N GLU A 134 24.87 34.09 6.52
CA GLU A 134 24.63 35.49 6.12
C GLU A 134 24.95 35.69 4.63
#